data_AF-A0A9N9HVC2-F1
#
_entry.id   AF-A0A9N9HVC2-F1
#
_cell.length_a   1.000
_cell.length_b   1.000
_cell.length_c   1.000
_cell.angle_alpha   90.00
_cell.angle_beta   90.00
_cell.angle_gamma   90.00
#
_symmetry.space_group_name_H-M   'P 1'
#
loop_
_entity.id
_entity.type
_entity.pdbx_description
1 polymer ?
#
loop_
_entity_poly.entity_id
_entity_poly.type
_entity_poly.pdbx_seq_one_letter_code
_entity_poly.pdbx_strand_id
1 'polypeptide(L)' 'MSNTAYLIEFTKKALEPNSKSYQSLCDSMKEVLGIIESLLKDMACVEDELDRKRIRIEGYQSKK' A
#
# COMPACT_ATOMS: atom_id res chain seq x y z
N MET A 1 6.71 15.46 0.77
CA MET A 1 5.56 14.54 0.93
C MET A 1 4.31 15.41 1.03
N SER A 2 3.46 15.41 0.01
CA SER A 2 2.16 16.06 0.09
C SER A 2 1.35 15.31 1.14
N ASN A 3 0.97 16.00 2.21
CA ASN A 3 0.07 15.47 3.23
C ASN A 3 -1.34 15.41 2.62
N THR A 4 -1.58 14.39 1.80
CA THR A 4 -2.89 14.18 1.17
C THR A 4 -3.80 13.60 2.24
N ALA A 5 -4.55 14.46 2.91
CA ALA A 5 -5.56 14.04 3.86
C ALA A 5 -6.69 13.35 3.09
N TYR A 6 -6.71 12.02 3.10
CA TYR A 6 -7.84 11.24 2.59
C TYR A 6 -8.97 11.28 3.62
N LEU A 7 -10.02 12.03 3.32
CA LEU A 7 -11.21 12.09 4.15
C LEU A 7 -12.22 11.04 3.66
N ILE A 8 -12.44 10.01 4.48
CA ILE A 8 -13.51 9.03 4.25
C ILE A 8 -14.67 9.38 5.17
N GLU A 9 -15.79 9.78 4.57
CA GLU A 9 -17.01 10.09 5.31
C GLU A 9 -17.98 8.90 5.24
N PHE A 10 -18.34 8.38 6.42
CA PHE A 10 -19.37 7.35 6.55
C PHE A 10 -20.72 7.99 6.86
N THR A 11 -21.66 7.88 5.93
CA THR A 11 -23.01 8.39 6.09
C THR A 11 -24.01 7.24 6.17
N LYS A 12 -25.14 7.43 6.87
CA LYS A 12 -26.22 6.41 6.91
C LYS A 12 -26.71 6.03 5.51
N LYS A 13 -26.68 6.97 4.56
CA LYS A 13 -27.06 6.72 3.15
C LYS A 13 -26.14 5.72 2.48
N ALA A 14 -24.87 5.64 2.88
CA ALA A 14 -23.93 4.65 2.37
C ALA A 14 -24.19 3.24 2.91
N LEU A 15 -25.19 3.01 3.78
CA LEU A 15 -25.60 1.64 4.14
C LEU A 15 -26.47 1.00 3.06
N GLU A 16 -27.03 1.80 2.15
CA GLU A 16 -27.87 1.32 1.05
C GLU A 16 -26.99 0.89 -0.14
N PRO A 17 -26.92 -0.42 -0.48
CA PRO A 17 -25.92 -0.95 -1.42
C PRO A 17 -25.99 -0.38 -2.84
N ASN A 18 -27.17 0.09 -3.27
CA ASN A 18 -27.37 0.67 -4.60
C ASN A 18 -27.40 2.20 -4.59
N SER A 19 -27.05 2.82 -3.45
CA SER A 19 -27.04 4.29 -3.35
C SER A 19 -25.77 4.89 -3.96
N LYS A 20 -25.89 6.12 -4.45
CA LYS A 20 -24.72 6.91 -4.87
C LYS A 20 -23.71 7.10 -3.73
N SER A 21 -24.18 7.21 -2.49
CA SER A 21 -23.31 7.33 -1.31
C SER A 21 -22.49 6.07 -1.04
N TYR A 22 -23.08 4.88 -1.22
CA TYR A 22 -22.35 3.62 -1.11
C TYR A 22 -21.29 3.49 -2.21
N GLN A 23 -21.66 3.78 -3.46
CA GLN A 23 -20.72 3.73 -4.58
C GLN A 23 -19.53 4.69 -4.35
N SER A 24 -19.82 5.93 -3.93
CA SER A 24 -18.78 6.91 -3.60
C SER A 24 -17.86 6.44 -2.48
N LEU A 25 -18.40 5.81 -1.43
CA LEU A 25 -17.60 5.26 -0.34
C LEU A 25 -16.71 4.10 -0.81
N CYS A 26 -17.23 3.20 -1.64
CA CYS A 26 -16.46 2.10 -2.22
C CYS A 26 -15.32 2.61 -3.09
N ASP A 27 -15.55 3.65 -3.89
CA ASP A 27 -14.52 4.19 -4.78
C ASP A 27 -13.40 4.87 -3.98
N SER A 28 -13.74 5.65 -2.94
CA SER A 28 -12.73 6.19 -2.01
C SER A 28 -11.93 5.09 -1.29
N MET A 29 -12.60 4.02 -0.85
CA MET A 29 -11.92 2.87 -0.21
C MET A 29 -10.97 2.16 -1.16
N LYS A 30 -11.33 1.98 -2.44
CA LYS A 30 -10.47 1.38 -3.46
C LYS A 30 -9.20 2.19 -3.68
N GLU A 31 -9.31 3.52 -3.73
CA GLU A 31 -8.15 4.39 -3.89
C GLU A 31 -7.16 4.22 -2.72
N VAL A 32 -7.67 4.23 -1.49
CA VAL A 32 -6.84 4.03 -0.28
C VAL A 32 -6.17 2.66 -0.29
N LEU A 33 -6.92 1.60 -0.66
CA LEU A 33 -6.36 0.26 -0.80
C LEU A 33 -5.24 0.19 -1.85
N GLY A 34 -5.40 0.87 -3.00
CA GLY A 34 -4.36 0.93 -4.03
C GLY A 34 -3.08 1.62 -3.56
N ILE A 35 -3.20 2.66 -2.74
CA ILE A 35 -2.05 3.34 -2.12
C ILE A 35 -1.33 2.39 -1.16
N ILE A 36 -2.07 1.72 -0.27
CA ILE A 36 -1.50 0.76 0.67
C ILE A 36 -0.80 -0.37 -0.09
N GLU A 37 -1.41 -0.90 -1.15
CA GLU A 37 -0.81 -1.94 -2.00
C GLU A 37 0.50 -1.45 -2.64
N SER A 38 0.54 -0.23 -3.18
CA SER A 38 1.76 0.37 -3.73
C SER A 38 2.86 0.47 -2.67
N LEU A 39 2.54 0.97 -1.48
CA LEU A 39 3.51 1.10 -0.39
C LEU A 39 4.06 -0.25 0.04
N LEU A 40 3.22 -1.28 0.12
CA LEU A 40 3.65 -2.64 0.43
C LEU A 40 4.57 -3.22 -0.63
N LYS A 41 4.29 -2.99 -1.92
CA LYS A 41 5.16 -3.41 -3.03
C LYS A 41 6.51 -2.71 -2.97
N ASP A 42 6.51 -1.41 -2.71
CA ASP A 42 7.74 -0.62 -2.59
C ASP A 42 8.59 -1.14 -1.43
N MET A 43 7.98 -1.42 -0.27
CA MET A 43 8.68 -1.99 0.90
C MET A 43 9.25 -3.38 0.62
N ALA A 44 8.46 -4.28 0.01
CA ALA A 44 8.93 -5.62 -0.35
C ALA A 44 10.11 -5.57 -1.36
N CYS A 45 10.08 -4.64 -2.31
CA CYS A 45 11.17 -4.46 -3.27
C CYS A 45 12.48 -4.04 -2.59
N VAL A 46 12.40 -3.15 -1.60
CA VAL A 46 13.56 -2.71 -0.81
C VAL A 46 14.16 -3.86 -0.01
N GLU A 47 13.30 -4.69 0.62
CA GLU A 47 13.72 -5.85 1.39
C GLU A 47 14.48 -6.87 0.52
N ASP A 48 13.93 -7.20 -0.65
CA ASP A 48 14.58 -8.09 -1.64
C ASP A 48 15.97 -7.57 -2.07
N GLU A 49 16.12 -6.26 -2.26
CA GLU A 49 17.40 -5.67 -2.66
C GLU A 49 18.44 -5.76 -1.54
N LEU A 50 18.03 -5.54 -0.29
CA LEU A 50 18.89 -5.66 0.89
C LEU A 50 19.36 -7.10 1.09
N ASP A 51 18.47 -8.08 0.93
CA ASP A 51 18.81 -9.50 1.05
C ASP A 51 19.82 -9.93 -0.01
N ARG A 52 19.63 -9.50 -1.27
CA ARG A 52 20.60 -9.75 -2.34
C ARG A 52 21.98 -9.15 -2.03
N LYS A 53 22.01 -7.93 -1.48
CA LYS A 53 23.28 -7.28 -1.05
C LYS A 53 23.95 -8.08 0.05
N ARG A 54 23.18 -8.57 1.05
CA ARG A 54 23.69 -9.37 2.16
C ARG A 54 24.32 -10.67 1.67
N ILE A 55 23.59 -11.43 0.85
CA ILE A 55 24.06 -12.68 0.24
C ILE A 55 25.37 -12.46 -0.52
N ARG A 56 25.47 -11.35 -1.27
CA ARG A 56 26.69 -11.02 -2.02
C ARG A 56 27.90 -10.79 -1.10
N ILE A 57 27.72 -10.05 0.00
CA ILE A 57 28.81 -9.76 0.96
C ILE A 57 29.25 -11.05 1.67
N GLU A 58 28.31 -11.84 2.18
CA GLU A 58 28.59 -13.13 2.82
C GLU A 58 29.34 -14.07 1.89
N GLY A 59 28.94 -14.14 0.61
CA GLY A 59 29.63 -14.93 -0.41
C GLY A 59 31.08 -14.49 -0.69
N TYR A 60 31.43 -13.22 -0.48
CA TYR A 60 32.83 -12.78 -0.55
C TYR A 60 33.62 -13.15 0.71
N GLN A 61 33.00 -13.08 1.90
CA GLN A 61 33.67 -13.43 3.16
C GLN A 61 33.97 -14.92 3.27
N SER A 62 33.07 -15.79 2.80
CA SER A 62 33.25 -17.25 2.83
C SER A 62 34.33 -17.78 1.86
N LYS A 63 34.87 -16.94 0.98
CA LYS A 63 35.94 -17.29 0.02
C LYS A 63 37.34 -16.95 0.54
N LYS A 64 37.44 -16.42 1.75
CA LYS A 64 38.69 -16.06 2.42
C LYS A 64 39.02 -17.11 3.47
#